data_AF-A0A1C6MTU0-F1
#
_entry.id   AF-A0A1C6MTU0-F1
#
_cell.length_a   1.000
_cell.length_b   1.000
_cell.length_c   1.000
_cell.angle_alpha   90.00
_cell.angle_beta   90.00
_cell.angle_gamma   90.00
#
_symmetry.space_group_name_H-M   'P 1'
#
loop_
_entity.id
_entity.type
_entity.pdbx_description
1 polymer ?
#
loop_
_entity_poly.entity_id
_entity_poly.type
_entity_poly.pdbx_seq_one_letter_code
_entity_poly.pdbx_strand_id
1 'polypeptide(L)'
;MKRIFKRLAVSTAAVGVLASGMVVAGTSEAVAAAPCGLSYTVGDVPGGPLKVVYYDIRNCHNKAVKRKLDLAGTTDEDCLTIPAGQTVSRERIIAGWAGVRGIKPC
;
A
#
# COMPACT_ATOMS: atom_id res chain seq x y z
N MET A 1 -28.39 -37.11 39.96
CA MET A 1 -27.35 -36.16 40.38
C MET A 1 -27.98 -34.85 40.83
N LYS A 2 -27.54 -34.35 41.99
CA LYS A 2 -27.71 -33.03 42.63
C LYS A 2 -28.90 -32.12 42.24
N ARG A 3 -29.81 -32.00 43.22
CA ARG A 3 -30.67 -30.84 43.51
C ARG A 3 -29.84 -29.54 43.62
N ILE A 4 -30.49 -28.36 43.47
CA ILE A 4 -30.52 -27.26 44.48
C ILE A 4 -30.59 -25.82 43.86
N PHE A 5 -31.56 -25.04 44.39
CA PHE A 5 -31.65 -23.55 44.53
C PHE A 5 -31.82 -22.68 43.28
N LYS A 6 -32.49 -21.52 43.30
CA LYS A 6 -33.35 -20.78 44.24
C LYS A 6 -33.99 -19.66 43.40
N ARG A 7 -35.15 -19.18 43.86
CA ARG A 7 -35.86 -17.96 43.44
C ARG A 7 -34.96 -16.71 43.49
N LEU A 8 -35.51 -15.61 42.93
CA LEU A 8 -35.17 -14.17 43.06
C LEU A 8 -34.31 -13.65 41.89
N ALA A 9 -34.54 -12.47 41.32
CA ALA A 9 -35.48 -11.40 41.63
C ALA A 9 -35.42 -10.34 40.51
N VAL A 10 -36.59 -9.73 40.27
CA VAL A 10 -36.80 -8.27 40.20
C VAL A 10 -36.12 -7.49 39.07
N SER A 11 -37.01 -6.97 38.23
CA SER A 11 -36.83 -5.85 37.32
C SER A 11 -36.18 -4.63 37.98
N THR A 12 -35.23 -4.01 37.30
CA THR A 12 -35.03 -2.56 37.37
C THR A 12 -34.79 -2.02 35.97
N ALA A 13 -35.84 -1.41 35.43
CA ALA A 13 -35.68 -0.40 34.40
C ALA A 13 -34.87 0.74 35.02
N ALA A 14 -33.69 1.00 34.46
CA ALA A 14 -32.99 2.26 34.67
C ALA A 14 -32.96 2.97 33.31
N VAL A 15 -33.96 3.83 33.13
CA VAL A 15 -33.97 4.87 32.12
C VAL A 15 -32.86 5.86 32.48
N GLY A 16 -31.78 5.85 31.71
CA GLY A 16 -30.83 6.96 31.58
C GLY A 16 -30.92 7.43 30.13
N VAL A 17 -31.83 8.34 29.82
CA VAL A 17 -31.61 9.79 29.78
C VAL A 17 -30.42 10.16 28.89
N LEU A 18 -30.76 10.43 27.62
CA LEU A 18 -30.33 11.58 26.83
C LEU A 18 -28.86 12.03 26.97
N ALA A 19 -28.06 11.72 25.95
CA ALA A 19 -27.08 12.67 25.43
C ALA A 19 -26.69 12.28 24.00
N SER A 20 -27.36 12.94 23.05
CA SER A 20 -26.80 13.44 21.79
C SER A 20 -25.35 13.05 21.47
N GLY A 21 -25.19 12.32 20.38
CA GLY A 21 -23.89 12.09 19.76
C GLY A 21 -23.94 10.83 18.94
N MET A 22 -24.50 10.91 17.73
CA MET A 22 -24.04 10.04 16.66
C MET A 22 -22.55 10.34 16.48
N VAL A 23 -21.69 9.69 17.25
CA VAL A 23 -20.36 9.40 16.79
C VAL A 23 -20.59 8.40 15.68
N VAL A 24 -20.81 8.93 14.47
CA VAL A 24 -20.46 8.22 13.27
C VAL A 24 -18.98 7.95 13.47
N ALA A 25 -18.67 6.79 14.05
CA ALA A 25 -17.37 6.18 13.91
C ALA A 25 -17.26 5.98 12.39
N GLY A 26 -16.80 7.03 11.71
CA GLY A 26 -16.33 6.94 10.36
C GLY A 26 -15.22 5.94 10.47
N THR A 27 -15.54 4.67 10.17
CA THR A 27 -14.54 3.69 9.87
C THR A 27 -13.89 4.22 8.61
N SER A 28 -12.86 5.07 8.79
CA SER A 28 -11.94 5.39 7.73
C SER A 28 -11.47 4.03 7.26
N GLU A 29 -11.97 3.62 6.09
CA GLU A 29 -11.49 2.44 5.41
C GLU A 29 -9.97 2.61 5.42
N ALA A 30 -9.27 1.73 6.13
CA ALA A 30 -7.82 1.74 6.11
C ALA A 30 -7.47 1.36 4.68
N VAL A 31 -7.35 2.39 3.83
CA VAL A 31 -6.93 2.27 2.44
C VAL A 31 -5.60 1.55 2.56
N ALA A 32 -5.60 0.27 2.17
CA ALA A 32 -4.40 -0.54 2.24
C ALA A 32 -3.35 0.23 1.43
N ALA A 33 -2.38 0.80 2.15
CA ALA A 33 -1.28 1.50 1.53
C ALA A 33 -0.66 0.58 0.48
N ALA A 34 -0.39 1.11 -0.71
CA ALA A 34 0.31 0.35 -1.75
C ALA A 34 1.53 -0.36 -1.14
N PRO A 35 1.87 -1.58 -1.58
CA PRO A 35 2.98 -2.33 -1.00
C PRO A 35 4.29 -1.53 -1.08
N CYS A 36 5.12 -1.65 -0.05
CA CYS A 36 6.44 -1.02 -0.02
C CYS A 36 7.34 -1.61 -1.12
N GLY A 37 8.22 -0.79 -1.69
CA GLY A 37 9.14 -1.23 -2.74
C GLY A 37 8.63 -0.88 -4.14
N LEU A 38 8.81 -1.80 -5.09
CA LEU A 38 8.52 -1.57 -6.50
C LEU A 38 7.17 -2.18 -6.87
N SER A 39 6.32 -1.41 -7.54
CA SER A 39 5.23 -1.93 -8.38
C SER A 39 5.43 -1.43 -9.81
N TYR A 40 5.12 -2.26 -10.80
CA TYR A 40 5.26 -1.87 -12.19
C TYR A 40 4.29 -2.61 -13.10
N THR A 41 4.02 -2.01 -14.25
CA THR A 41 3.30 -2.61 -15.38
C THR A 41 4.14 -2.41 -16.64
N VAL A 42 4.00 -3.33 -17.59
CA VAL A 42 4.73 -3.28 -18.87
C VAL A 42 3.71 -3.25 -19.99
N GLY A 43 3.85 -2.26 -20.88
CA GLY A 43 3.08 -2.14 -22.10
C GLY A 43 3.97 -2.21 -23.34
N ASP A 44 3.35 -2.44 -24.49
CA ASP A 44 4.03 -2.43 -25.78
C ASP A 44 4.02 -1.01 -26.37
N VAL A 45 5.11 -0.62 -27.02
CA VAL A 45 5.18 0.63 -27.78
C VAL A 45 4.80 0.34 -29.23
N PRO A 46 3.76 1.00 -29.79
CA PRO A 46 3.36 0.77 -31.18
C PRO A 46 4.51 1.00 -32.16
N GLY A 47 4.66 0.10 -33.13
CA GLY A 47 5.58 0.28 -34.26
C GLY A 47 7.01 -0.21 -34.06
N GLY A 48 7.31 -1.01 -33.04
CA GLY A 48 8.65 -1.56 -32.91
C GLY A 48 8.85 -2.56 -31.77
N PRO A 49 10.09 -3.05 -31.58
CA PRO A 49 10.44 -4.04 -30.57
C PRO A 49 10.64 -3.41 -29.19
N LEU A 50 9.98 -2.30 -28.87
CA LEU A 50 10.17 -1.55 -27.62
C LEU A 50 8.99 -1.78 -26.68
N LYS A 51 9.28 -1.70 -25.38
CA LYS A 51 8.30 -1.77 -24.30
C LYS A 51 8.39 -0.53 -23.44
N VAL A 52 7.26 -0.13 -22.88
CA VAL A 52 7.17 0.92 -21.87
C VAL A 52 6.91 0.29 -20.51
N VAL A 53 7.72 0.64 -19.51
CA VAL A 53 7.55 0.22 -18.13
C VAL A 53 7.04 1.41 -17.35
N TYR A 54 5.82 1.31 -16.84
CA TYR A 54 5.27 2.26 -15.86
C TYR A 54 5.53 1.70 -14.47
N TYR A 55 6.24 2.44 -13.62
CA TYR A 55 6.63 1.94 -12.32
C TYR A 55 6.52 2.97 -11.20
N ASP A 56 6.22 2.47 -10.02
CA ASP A 56 6.13 3.22 -8.77
C ASP A 56 7.12 2.63 -7.76
N ILE A 57 7.82 3.52 -7.06
CA ILE A 57 8.66 3.12 -5.93
C ILE A 57 8.13 3.78 -4.66
N ARG A 58 7.58 2.95 -3.76
CA ARG A 58 7.11 3.38 -2.45
C ARG A 58 8.18 3.20 -1.38
N ASN A 59 8.59 4.30 -0.77
CA ASN A 59 9.49 4.29 0.38
C ASN A 59 8.70 4.24 1.69
N CYS A 60 8.79 3.11 2.39
CA CYS A 60 8.17 2.95 3.71
C CYS A 60 9.13 3.22 4.88
N HIS A 61 10.37 3.63 4.61
CA HIS A 61 11.28 4.06 5.66
C HIS A 61 10.91 5.46 6.16
N ASN A 62 11.34 5.78 7.38
CA ASN A 62 11.19 7.09 8.02
C ASN A 62 12.23 8.13 7.55
N LYS A 63 13.00 7.81 6.51
CA LYS A 63 14.02 8.70 5.92
C LYS A 63 13.97 8.60 4.40
N ALA A 64 14.46 9.64 3.72
CA ALA A 64 14.63 9.60 2.28
C ALA A 64 15.62 8.49 1.88
N VAL A 65 15.33 7.77 0.80
CA VAL A 65 16.19 6.73 0.24
C VAL A 65 16.49 7.03 -1.22
N LYS A 66 17.67 6.60 -1.69
CA LYS A 66 18.02 6.67 -3.11
C LYS A 66 17.93 5.28 -3.73
N ARG A 67 17.11 5.13 -4.77
CA ARG A 67 16.87 3.87 -5.47
C ARG A 67 16.84 4.10 -6.97
N LYS A 68 17.18 3.06 -7.72
CA LYS A 68 17.05 3.01 -9.17
C LYS A 68 16.40 1.71 -9.61
N LEU A 69 15.74 1.75 -10.76
CA LEU A 69 15.16 0.57 -11.40
C LEU A 69 16.29 -0.33 -11.89
N ASP A 70 16.28 -1.59 -11.49
CA ASP A 70 17.24 -2.60 -11.90
C ASP A 70 16.73 -3.35 -13.12
N LEU A 71 17.46 -3.25 -14.24
CA LEU A 71 17.04 -3.80 -15.52
C LEU A 71 17.99 -4.93 -15.95
N ALA A 72 17.40 -6.00 -16.47
CA ALA A 72 18.12 -7.07 -17.15
C ALA A 72 18.32 -6.70 -18.61
N GLY A 73 19.53 -6.94 -19.11
CA GLY A 73 19.85 -6.77 -20.53
C GLY A 73 20.15 -5.32 -20.96
N THR A 74 19.86 -4.32 -20.14
CA THR A 74 20.15 -2.91 -20.46
C THR A 74 20.75 -2.20 -19.24
N THR A 75 21.18 -0.96 -19.42
CA THR A 75 21.56 -0.06 -18.31
C THR A 75 20.40 0.20 -17.37
N ASP A 76 20.70 0.32 -16.09
CA ASP A 76 19.73 0.71 -15.06
C ASP A 76 19.18 2.12 -15.29
N GLU A 77 18.17 2.49 -14.52
CA GLU A 77 17.62 3.85 -14.53
C GLU A 77 18.44 4.81 -13.68
N ASP A 78 18.20 6.10 -13.91
CA ASP A 78 18.73 7.16 -13.07
C ASP A 78 18.29 7.01 -11.62
N CYS A 79 19.15 7.53 -10.75
CA CYS A 79 18.95 7.48 -9.31
C CYS A 79 17.84 8.44 -8.87
N LEU A 80 16.79 7.88 -8.27
CA LEU A 80 15.66 8.62 -7.72
C LEU A 80 15.83 8.79 -6.21
N THR A 81 15.64 10.00 -5.72
CA THR A 81 15.48 10.26 -4.28
C THR A 81 14.00 10.17 -3.93
N ILE A 82 13.65 9.22 -3.06
CA ILE A 82 12.27 8.95 -2.66
C ILE A 82 12.12 9.39 -1.20
N PRO A 83 11.33 10.44 -0.90
CA PRO A 83 11.13 10.92 0.47
C PRO A 83 10.49 9.85 1.38
N ALA A 84 10.61 10.03 2.69
CA ALA A 84 10.03 9.13 3.68
C ALA A 84 8.50 9.00 3.52
N GLY A 85 7.99 7.77 3.50
CA GLY A 85 6.55 7.49 3.37
C GLY A 85 5.93 7.77 1.99
N GLN A 86 6.72 8.26 1.03
CA GLN A 86 6.22 8.72 -0.27
C GLN A 86 6.39 7.68 -1.37
N THR A 87 5.62 7.85 -2.44
CA THR A 87 5.72 7.07 -3.67
C THR A 87 6.17 7.97 -4.82
N VAL A 88 7.11 7.51 -5.63
CA VAL A 88 7.53 8.19 -6.86
C VAL A 88 7.18 7.33 -8.06
N SER A 89 6.39 7.91 -8.97
CA SER A 89 5.96 7.29 -10.22
C SER A 89 6.80 7.78 -11.39
N ARG A 90 7.18 6.87 -12.30
CA ARG A 90 7.97 7.14 -13.49
C ARG A 90 7.61 6.16 -14.60
N GLU A 91 8.04 6.50 -15.80
CA GLU A 91 7.99 5.61 -16.96
C GLU A 91 9.39 5.47 -17.55
N ARG A 92 9.67 4.32 -18.15
CA ARG A 92 10.89 4.08 -18.91
C ARG A 92 10.62 3.24 -20.14
N ILE A 93 11.16 3.67 -21.28
CA ILE A 93 11.20 2.85 -22.49
C ILE A 93 12.42 1.93 -22.44
N ILE A 94 12.20 0.65 -22.69
CA ILE A 94 13.23 -0.38 -22.74
C ILE A 94 13.11 -1.18 -24.03
N ALA A 95 14.20 -1.85 -24.42
CA ALA A 95 14.15 -2.83 -25.49
C ALA A 95 13.23 -3.99 -25.10
N GLY A 96 12.53 -4.58 -26.07
CA GLY A 96 11.49 -5.59 -25.83
C GLY A 96 12.01 -6.91 -25.25
N TRP A 97 13.32 -7.16 -25.39
CA TRP A 97 14.05 -8.27 -24.79
C TRP A 97 14.62 -7.93 -23.40
N ALA A 98 14.64 -6.67 -22.99
CA ALA A 98 15.01 -6.26 -21.64
C ALA A 98 13.86 -6.50 -20.67
N GLY A 99 14.18 -6.63 -19.37
CA GLY A 99 13.20 -6.93 -18.34
C GLY A 99 13.49 -6.22 -17.02
N VAL A 100 12.45 -6.02 -16.21
CA VAL A 100 12.57 -5.46 -14.85
C VAL A 100 12.97 -6.58 -13.89
N ARG A 101 14.07 -6.40 -13.14
CA ARG A 101 14.49 -7.31 -12.06
C ARG A 101 14.00 -6.87 -10.69
N GLY A 102 13.85 -5.55 -10.51
CA GLY A 102 13.45 -4.96 -9.24
C GLY A 102 13.98 -3.55 -9.07
N ILE A 103 14.28 -3.18 -7.84
CA ILE A 103 14.95 -1.93 -7.47
C ILE A 103 16.23 -2.25 -6.69
N LYS A 104 17.24 -1.40 -6.84
CA LYS A 104 18.49 -1.50 -6.06
C LYS A 104 18.92 -0.15 -5.50
N PRO A 105 19.79 -0.13 -4.47
CA PRO A 105 20.39 1.11 -4.01
C PRO A 105 21.11 1.84 -5.15
N CYS A 106 21.06 3.16 -5.05
CA CYS A 106 22.13 4.00 -5.51
C CYS A 106 23.21 4.03 -4.42
#